data_AF-C5KCP5-F1
#
_entry.id   AF-C5KCP5-F1
#
_cell.length_a   1.000
_cell.length_b   1.000
_cell.length_c   1.000
_cell.angle_alpha   90.00
_cell.angle_beta   90.00
_cell.angle_gamma   90.00
#
_symmetry.space_group_name_H-M   'P 1'
#
loop_
_entity.id
_entity.type
_entity.pdbx_description
1 polymer ?
#
loop_
_entity_poly.entity_id
_entity_poly.type
_entity_poly.pdbx_seq_one_letter_code
_entity_poly.pdbx_strand_id
1 'polypeptide(L)'
;MAASLGIMIVLELDIPGHAGAWKKSHPEHVVEDYLDPNSESMWQLFSTVLTELEELLPVTALHAELPLGLHLGGDEVSNDRAHRAFEAKLKKYRPRDARLHNMRWEESFLVGGVEHNDIVTVWKSFEMSGRILLGDVITRGFSAINMCLSRLYLDAKFQPTVEAIRKFDAYRSGSQTPGPNGHLVKIEHEHLVLGAAVSCWGECMTALAKDLSEDRPYNDFWNLLGEAGYNFWHTERPSRRRS
;
A
#
# COMPACT_ATOMS: atom_id res chain seq x y z
N MET A 1 5.15 -19.89 8.62
CA MET A 1 6.12 -19.89 7.50
C MET A 1 6.63 -18.48 7.18
N ALA A 2 5.79 -17.45 6.99
CA ALA A 2 6.28 -16.08 6.78
C ALA A 2 7.07 -15.53 7.98
N ALA A 3 6.51 -15.63 9.20
CA ALA A 3 7.14 -15.05 10.38
C ALA A 3 8.46 -15.73 10.79
N SER A 4 8.66 -17.02 10.48
CA SER A 4 9.95 -17.72 10.64
C SER A 4 11.03 -17.24 9.65
N LEU A 5 10.65 -16.52 8.60
CA LEU A 5 11.55 -15.91 7.63
C LEU A 5 11.79 -14.41 7.94
N GLY A 6 11.30 -13.91 9.07
CA GLY A 6 11.36 -12.48 9.40
C GLY A 6 10.46 -11.61 8.52
N ILE A 7 9.47 -12.20 7.85
CA ILE A 7 8.53 -11.48 6.99
C ILE A 7 7.32 -11.05 7.84
N MET A 8 7.05 -9.75 7.85
CA MET A 8 5.83 -9.16 8.43
C MET A 8 4.65 -9.33 7.47
N ILE A 9 3.51 -9.76 7.99
CA ILE A 9 2.26 -9.81 7.23
C ILE A 9 1.51 -8.51 7.47
N VAL A 10 1.15 -7.83 6.39
CA VAL A 10 0.18 -6.74 6.37
C VAL A 10 -1.09 -7.29 5.75
N LEU A 11 -2.23 -7.11 6.42
CA LEU A 11 -3.53 -7.44 5.84
C LEU A 11 -4.13 -6.18 5.22
N GLU A 12 -4.69 -6.31 4.03
CA GLU A 12 -5.46 -5.24 3.39
C GLU A 12 -6.95 -5.58 3.40
N LEU A 13 -7.74 -4.67 3.97
CA LEU A 13 -9.18 -4.61 3.81
C LEU A 13 -9.51 -3.34 3.05
N ASP A 14 -9.67 -3.49 1.74
CA ASP A 14 -9.82 -2.35 0.86
C ASP A 14 -11.23 -1.74 0.95
N ILE A 15 -11.27 -0.46 1.37
CA ILE A 15 -12.47 0.33 1.63
C ILE A 15 -12.16 1.83 1.46
N PRO A 16 -13.15 2.68 1.14
CA PRO A 16 -14.50 2.31 0.72
C PRO A 16 -14.57 1.87 -0.74
N GLY A 17 -13.48 2.03 -1.50
CA GLY A 17 -13.38 1.62 -2.90
C GLY A 17 -13.38 0.10 -3.07
N HIS A 18 -13.21 -0.35 -4.31
CA HIS A 18 -13.13 -1.77 -4.67
C HIS A 18 -14.24 -2.66 -4.07
N ALA A 19 -15.45 -2.09 -3.90
CA ALA A 19 -16.54 -2.71 -3.15
C ALA A 19 -17.28 -3.83 -3.90
N GLY A 20 -16.69 -4.38 -4.97
CA GLY A 20 -17.32 -5.40 -5.81
C GLY A 20 -17.67 -6.68 -5.05
N ALA A 21 -16.82 -7.09 -4.10
CA ALA A 21 -17.11 -8.24 -3.23
C ALA A 21 -18.21 -7.91 -2.20
N TRP A 22 -18.13 -6.74 -1.56
CA TRP A 22 -19.17 -6.23 -0.66
C TRP A 22 -20.55 -6.19 -1.32
N LYS A 23 -20.62 -5.75 -2.58
CA LYS A 23 -21.88 -5.67 -3.34
C LYS A 23 -22.55 -7.03 -3.54
N LYS A 24 -21.78 -8.13 -3.56
CA LYS A 24 -22.31 -9.48 -3.73
C LYS A 24 -22.96 -10.02 -2.45
N SER A 25 -22.38 -9.72 -1.28
CA SER A 25 -22.87 -10.23 0.00
C SER A 25 -23.78 -9.24 0.76
N HIS A 26 -23.53 -7.95 0.59
CA HIS A 26 -24.20 -6.83 1.28
C HIS A 26 -24.49 -5.67 0.30
N PRO A 27 -25.31 -5.88 -0.75
CA PRO A 27 -25.62 -4.84 -1.72
C PRO A 27 -26.22 -3.57 -1.10
N GLU A 28 -26.90 -3.69 0.03
CA GLU A 28 -27.48 -2.58 0.79
C GLU A 28 -26.46 -1.61 1.40
N HIS A 29 -25.18 -1.98 1.42
CA HIS A 29 -24.08 -1.16 1.92
C HIS A 29 -23.28 -0.47 0.82
N VAL A 30 -23.60 -0.72 -0.46
CA VAL A 30 -22.82 -0.23 -1.60
C VAL A 30 -23.61 0.78 -2.41
N VAL A 31 -23.01 1.95 -2.64
CA VAL A 31 -23.52 2.96 -3.57
C VAL A 31 -22.59 2.95 -4.78
N GLU A 32 -23.16 2.62 -5.95
CA GLU A 32 -22.43 2.48 -7.21
C GLU A 32 -21.31 1.41 -7.11
N ASP A 33 -20.11 1.85 -6.73
CA ASP A 33 -18.86 1.09 -6.62
C ASP A 33 -18.11 1.29 -5.28
N TYR A 34 -18.68 2.02 -4.32
CA TYR A 34 -18.08 2.25 -2.99
C TYR A 34 -19.04 1.98 -1.82
N LEU A 35 -18.50 1.78 -0.62
CA LEU A 35 -19.28 1.62 0.62
C LEU A 35 -19.95 2.94 1.06
N ASP A 36 -21.25 2.89 1.36
CA ASP A 36 -22.01 4.06 1.80
C ASP A 36 -21.54 4.55 3.18
N PRO A 37 -20.95 5.75 3.29
CA PRO A 37 -20.52 6.29 4.58
C PRO A 37 -21.68 6.54 5.56
N ASN A 38 -22.94 6.58 5.09
CA ASN A 38 -24.12 6.81 5.93
C ASN A 38 -24.79 5.52 6.42
N SER A 39 -24.34 4.36 5.96
CA SER A 39 -24.91 3.08 6.37
C SER A 39 -24.40 2.68 7.76
N GLU A 40 -25.20 2.91 8.80
CA GLU A 40 -24.81 2.58 10.19
C GLU A 40 -24.63 1.07 10.41
N SER A 41 -25.41 0.22 9.74
CA SER A 41 -25.25 -1.24 9.79
C SER A 41 -23.95 -1.70 9.13
N MET A 42 -23.50 -1.03 8.06
CA MET A 42 -22.18 -1.28 7.47
C MET A 42 -21.07 -0.98 8.49
N TRP A 43 -21.15 0.16 9.20
CA TRP A 43 -20.16 0.49 10.23
C TRP A 43 -20.13 -0.50 11.40
N GLN A 44 -21.28 -1.04 11.79
CA GLN A 44 -21.35 -2.11 12.81
C GLN A 44 -20.68 -3.39 12.32
N LEU A 45 -20.99 -3.84 11.10
CA LEU A 45 -20.35 -5.01 10.49
C LEU A 45 -18.84 -4.80 10.37
N PHE A 46 -18.44 -3.64 9.88
CA PHE A 46 -17.05 -3.25 9.71
C PHE A 46 -16.28 -3.25 11.04
N SER A 47 -16.87 -2.74 12.13
CA SER A 47 -16.27 -2.80 13.46
C SER A 47 -16.04 -4.23 13.95
N THR A 48 -16.95 -5.16 13.63
CA THR A 48 -16.79 -6.58 13.94
C THR A 48 -15.63 -7.19 13.14
N VAL A 49 -15.59 -6.95 11.82
CA VAL A 49 -14.50 -7.44 10.97
C VAL A 49 -13.14 -6.91 11.42
N LEU A 50 -13.04 -5.61 11.73
CA LEU A 50 -11.80 -5.03 12.25
C LEU A 50 -11.38 -5.69 13.57
N THR A 51 -12.34 -5.93 14.46
CA THR A 51 -12.09 -6.60 15.74
C THR A 51 -11.51 -8.00 15.53
N GLU A 52 -12.07 -8.77 14.61
CA GLU A 52 -11.58 -10.11 14.27
C GLU A 52 -10.19 -10.08 13.61
N LEU A 53 -9.94 -9.12 12.72
CA LEU A 53 -8.62 -8.94 12.09
C LEU A 53 -7.54 -8.59 13.11
N GLU A 54 -7.85 -7.70 14.06
CA GLU A 54 -6.94 -7.34 15.15
C GLU A 54 -6.62 -8.53 16.06
N GLU A 55 -7.55 -9.44 16.27
CA GLU A 55 -7.35 -10.64 17.09
C GLU A 55 -6.53 -11.71 16.33
N LEU A 56 -6.69 -11.78 15.00
CA LEU A 56 -5.96 -12.71 14.15
C LEU A 56 -4.48 -12.32 13.96
N LEU A 57 -4.19 -11.03 13.74
CA LEU A 57 -2.86 -10.55 13.38
C LEU A 57 -1.76 -10.94 14.40
N PRO A 58 -1.94 -10.76 15.72
CA PRO A 58 -0.95 -11.18 16.72
C PRO A 58 -0.67 -12.69 16.71
N VAL A 59 -1.68 -13.52 16.43
CA VAL A 59 -1.52 -14.98 16.37
C VAL A 59 -0.64 -15.39 15.19
N THR A 60 -0.69 -14.62 14.10
CA THR A 60 0.15 -14.86 12.92
C THR A 60 1.60 -14.37 13.08
N ALA A 61 1.85 -13.48 14.05
CA ALA A 61 3.18 -12.95 14.33
C ALA A 61 3.95 -13.90 15.28
N LEU A 62 5.01 -14.56 14.78
CA LEU A 62 5.87 -15.41 15.63
C LEU A 62 6.56 -14.61 16.76
N HIS A 63 6.68 -13.30 16.59
CA HIS A 63 7.38 -12.42 17.51
C HIS A 63 6.44 -11.32 17.99
N ALA A 64 6.18 -11.31 19.31
CA ALA A 64 5.33 -10.33 19.95
C ALA A 64 5.86 -8.88 19.86
N GLU A 65 7.09 -8.67 19.41
CA GLU A 65 7.72 -7.35 19.31
C GLU A 65 7.68 -6.76 17.90
N LEU A 66 7.27 -7.55 16.88
CA LEU A 66 7.18 -7.02 15.52
C LEU A 66 5.95 -6.12 15.36
N PRO A 67 6.08 -5.00 14.63
CA PRO A 67 4.94 -4.19 14.27
C PRO A 67 3.95 -5.02 13.43
N LEU A 68 2.67 -4.67 13.54
CA LEU A 68 1.60 -5.22 12.73
C LEU A 68 1.11 -4.13 11.77
N GLY A 69 0.65 -4.53 10.58
CA GLY A 69 0.08 -3.60 9.61
C GLY A 69 -1.34 -4.00 9.22
N LEU A 70 -2.25 -3.03 9.22
CA LEU A 70 -3.58 -3.15 8.63
C LEU A 70 -3.75 -2.05 7.59
N HIS A 71 -3.76 -2.42 6.32
CA HIS A 71 -4.06 -1.52 5.22
C HIS A 71 -5.58 -1.39 5.07
N LEU A 72 -6.10 -0.18 5.19
CA LEU A 72 -7.54 0.10 5.11
C LEU A 72 -7.92 0.67 3.73
N GLY A 73 -7.09 0.40 2.71
CA GLY A 73 -7.31 0.81 1.34
C GLY A 73 -7.44 2.33 1.17
N GLY A 74 -8.45 2.71 0.40
CA GLY A 74 -8.88 4.09 0.19
C GLY A 74 -8.57 4.67 -1.18
N ASP A 75 -8.16 3.83 -2.13
CA ASP A 75 -7.92 4.20 -3.51
C ASP A 75 -9.19 4.12 -4.37
N GLU A 76 -9.10 4.72 -5.56
CA GLU A 76 -10.07 4.60 -6.66
C GLU A 76 -11.56 4.80 -6.29
N VAL A 77 -11.85 5.64 -5.29
CA VAL A 77 -13.22 6.00 -4.93
C VAL A 77 -13.76 7.04 -5.92
N SER A 78 -14.81 6.67 -6.67
CA SER A 78 -15.38 7.48 -7.75
C SER A 78 -15.97 8.84 -7.30
N ASN A 79 -16.27 9.00 -6.01
CA ASN A 79 -16.93 10.19 -5.46
C ASN A 79 -16.16 10.81 -4.28
N ASP A 80 -15.48 11.93 -4.53
CA ASP A 80 -14.71 12.70 -3.53
C ASP A 80 -15.49 13.07 -2.27
N ARG A 81 -16.79 13.38 -2.38
CA ARG A 81 -17.61 13.78 -1.21
C ARG A 81 -17.87 12.56 -0.33
N ALA A 82 -18.24 11.43 -0.93
CA ALA A 82 -18.45 10.18 -0.21
C ALA A 82 -17.12 9.69 0.40
N HIS A 83 -16.02 9.78 -0.35
CA HIS A 83 -14.69 9.44 0.14
C HIS A 83 -14.32 10.25 1.39
N ARG A 84 -14.43 11.59 1.35
CA ARG A 84 -14.20 12.46 2.51
C ARG A 84 -15.08 12.09 3.71
N ALA A 85 -16.36 11.81 3.47
CA ALA A 85 -17.29 11.46 4.55
C ALA A 85 -16.92 10.12 5.20
N PHE A 86 -16.55 9.13 4.39
CA PHE A 86 -16.11 7.82 4.85
C PHE A 86 -14.82 7.94 5.68
N GLU A 87 -13.84 8.63 5.12
CA GLU A 87 -12.54 8.91 5.72
C GLU A 87 -12.66 9.68 7.05
N ALA A 88 -13.57 10.65 7.14
CA ALA A 88 -13.83 11.39 8.39
C ALA A 88 -14.39 10.51 9.52
N LYS A 89 -15.11 9.43 9.19
CA LYS A 89 -15.53 8.41 10.17
C LYS A 89 -14.39 7.44 10.45
N LEU A 90 -13.75 6.90 9.42
CA LEU A 90 -12.71 5.87 9.53
C LEU A 90 -11.48 6.37 10.29
N LYS A 91 -11.06 7.63 10.11
CA LYS A 91 -9.92 8.19 10.85
C LYS A 91 -10.11 8.28 12.35
N LYS A 92 -11.31 8.01 12.88
CA LYS A 92 -11.57 7.89 14.33
C LYS A 92 -11.28 6.50 14.86
N TYR A 93 -11.18 5.50 13.98
CA TYR A 93 -10.76 4.15 14.35
C TYR A 93 -9.33 4.20 14.88
N ARG A 94 -9.13 3.60 16.05
CA ARG A 94 -7.82 3.45 16.68
C ARG A 94 -7.66 1.98 17.01
N PRO A 95 -6.58 1.34 16.53
CA PRO A 95 -6.33 -0.03 16.90
C PRO A 95 -6.28 -0.25 18.40
N ARG A 96 -6.79 -1.39 18.87
CA ARG A 96 -6.67 -1.78 20.30
C ARG A 96 -5.24 -2.16 20.66
N ASP A 97 -4.52 -2.77 19.72
CA ASP A 97 -3.10 -3.12 19.89
C ASP A 97 -2.21 -1.97 19.44
N ALA A 98 -1.38 -1.44 20.35
CA ALA A 98 -0.48 -0.33 20.08
C ALA A 98 0.64 -0.66 19.04
N ARG A 99 0.85 -1.95 18.73
CA ARG A 99 1.78 -2.39 17.68
C ARG A 99 1.17 -2.32 16.28
N LEU A 100 -0.16 -2.18 16.18
CA LEU A 100 -0.86 -2.14 14.90
C LEU A 100 -0.81 -0.73 14.31
N HIS A 101 -0.22 -0.64 13.13
CA HIS A 101 -0.19 0.57 12.32
C HIS A 101 -1.24 0.48 11.22
N ASN A 102 -2.10 1.49 11.14
CA ASN A 102 -2.97 1.64 9.98
C ASN A 102 -2.12 2.10 8.79
N MET A 103 -2.44 1.55 7.62
CA MET A 103 -1.85 1.95 6.35
C MET A 103 -2.97 2.36 5.39
N ARG A 104 -2.72 3.36 4.54
CA ARG A 104 -3.73 3.94 3.63
C ARG A 104 -3.12 4.25 2.28
N TRP A 105 -3.92 4.15 1.22
CA TRP A 105 -3.53 4.68 -0.08
C TRP A 105 -3.44 6.22 -0.04
N GLU A 106 -2.64 6.76 -0.95
CA GLU A 106 -2.40 8.20 -1.07
C GLU A 106 -3.68 9.04 -1.29
N GLU A 107 -4.72 8.45 -1.85
CA GLU A 107 -6.01 9.09 -2.04
C GLU A 107 -6.70 9.44 -0.72
N SER A 108 -6.63 8.56 0.29
CA SER A 108 -7.10 8.88 1.66
C SER A 108 -6.38 10.10 2.22
N PHE A 109 -5.07 10.24 1.95
CA PHE A 109 -4.30 11.39 2.37
C PHE A 109 -4.77 12.68 1.69
N LEU A 110 -5.03 12.64 0.37
CA LEU A 110 -5.52 13.78 -0.41
C LEU A 110 -6.86 14.32 0.10
N VAL A 111 -7.71 13.45 0.63
CA VAL A 111 -9.02 13.83 1.17
C VAL A 111 -8.99 14.20 2.66
N GLY A 112 -7.84 14.12 3.33
CA GLY A 112 -7.66 14.47 4.74
C GLY A 112 -8.10 13.37 5.73
N GLY A 113 -8.06 12.12 5.28
CA GLY A 113 -8.47 10.92 6.00
C GLY A 113 -7.39 10.22 6.81
N VAL A 114 -6.15 10.71 6.73
CA VAL A 114 -4.98 10.06 7.33
C VAL A 114 -4.53 10.85 8.57
N GLU A 115 -4.21 10.13 9.64
CA GLU A 115 -3.67 10.68 10.88
C GLU A 115 -2.14 10.47 10.96
N HIS A 116 -1.41 11.27 11.75
CA HIS A 116 0.06 11.25 11.73
C HIS A 116 0.70 9.92 12.13
N ASN A 117 -0.03 9.06 12.83
CA ASN A 117 0.40 7.71 13.21
C ASN A 117 0.12 6.64 12.14
N ASP A 118 -0.60 7.00 11.08
CA ASP A 118 -0.86 6.14 9.94
C ASP A 118 0.32 6.20 8.94
N ILE A 119 0.45 5.17 8.12
CA ILE A 119 1.44 5.08 7.04
C ILE A 119 0.75 5.28 5.70
N VAL A 120 1.28 6.15 4.85
CA VAL A 120 0.73 6.38 3.51
C VAL A 120 1.48 5.53 2.48
N THR A 121 0.76 4.74 1.71
CA THR A 121 1.31 3.99 0.57
C THR A 121 1.10 4.81 -0.69
N VAL A 122 2.19 5.25 -1.31
CA VAL A 122 2.18 6.15 -2.47
C VAL A 122 2.51 5.35 -3.72
N TRP A 123 1.55 5.24 -4.65
CA TRP A 123 1.63 4.31 -5.77
C TRP A 123 1.56 5.00 -7.14
N LYS A 124 0.93 6.17 -7.26
CA LYS A 124 0.75 6.80 -8.56
C LYS A 124 2.08 7.19 -9.18
N SER A 125 2.19 7.01 -10.49
CA SER A 125 3.33 7.48 -11.27
C SER A 125 3.18 8.96 -11.62
N PHE A 126 4.28 9.62 -11.97
CA PHE A 126 4.27 11.06 -12.28
C PHE A 126 3.34 11.45 -13.45
N GLU A 127 3.03 10.52 -14.34
CA GLU A 127 2.16 10.76 -15.50
C GLU A 127 0.67 10.74 -15.15
N MET A 128 0.32 10.27 -13.95
CA MET A 128 -1.08 10.13 -13.53
C MET A 128 -1.67 11.46 -13.02
N SER A 129 -2.96 11.65 -13.28
CA SER A 129 -3.74 12.77 -12.73
C SER A 129 -4.02 12.54 -11.24
N GLY A 130 -4.22 13.64 -10.49
CA GLY A 130 -4.52 13.56 -9.05
C GLY A 130 -3.42 12.92 -8.21
N ARG A 131 -2.20 12.76 -8.76
CA ARG A 131 -1.05 12.20 -8.06
C ARG A 131 -0.60 13.11 -6.94
N ILE A 132 -0.03 12.50 -5.91
CA ILE A 132 0.80 13.18 -4.92
C ILE A 132 2.23 12.66 -5.01
N LEU A 133 3.21 13.54 -4.82
CA LEU A 133 4.59 13.10 -4.75
C LEU A 133 4.88 12.55 -3.36
N LEU A 134 5.76 11.55 -3.27
CA LEU A 134 6.29 11.09 -1.98
C LEU A 134 6.76 12.27 -1.11
N GLY A 135 7.45 13.24 -1.72
CA GLY A 135 7.92 14.43 -1.02
C GLY A 135 6.82 15.26 -0.36
N ASP A 136 5.61 15.32 -0.94
CA ASP A 136 4.49 16.08 -0.36
C ASP A 136 3.97 15.42 0.93
N VAL A 137 3.95 14.09 0.96
CA VAL A 137 3.56 13.31 2.15
C VAL A 137 4.59 13.49 3.26
N ILE A 138 5.88 13.35 2.93
CA ILE A 138 6.97 13.45 3.91
C ILE A 138 7.12 14.87 4.45
N THR A 139 6.98 15.91 3.61
CA THR A 139 7.09 17.31 4.05
C THR A 139 5.98 17.70 5.03
N ARG A 140 4.83 17.01 4.98
CA ARG A 140 3.75 17.17 5.97
C ARG A 140 3.94 16.33 7.23
N GLY A 141 5.07 15.62 7.37
CA GLY A 141 5.44 14.88 8.56
C GLY A 141 4.79 13.50 8.68
N PHE A 142 4.34 12.90 7.58
CA PHE A 142 3.77 11.55 7.57
C PHE A 142 4.82 10.51 7.19
N SER A 143 4.66 9.30 7.72
CA SER A 143 5.46 8.16 7.26
C SER A 143 4.88 7.60 5.97
N ALA A 144 5.74 7.14 5.07
CA ALA A 144 5.30 6.64 3.77
C ALA A 144 6.06 5.41 3.28
N ILE A 145 5.38 4.61 2.46
CA ILE A 145 5.96 3.56 1.63
C ILE A 145 5.82 3.97 0.16
N ASN A 146 6.90 3.86 -0.59
CA ASN A 146 6.94 4.20 -2.00
C ASN A 146 6.71 2.96 -2.87
N MET A 147 5.61 2.93 -3.61
CA MET A 147 5.13 1.78 -4.37
C MET A 147 4.82 2.15 -5.82
N CYS A 148 5.75 2.83 -6.51
CA CYS A 148 5.47 3.39 -7.83
C CYS A 148 4.98 2.36 -8.87
N LEU A 149 3.78 2.60 -9.42
CA LEU A 149 3.11 1.80 -10.45
C LEU A 149 4.03 1.40 -11.61
N SER A 150 4.69 2.38 -12.25
CA SER A 150 5.52 2.15 -13.43
C SER A 150 6.83 1.39 -13.16
N ARG A 151 7.14 1.10 -11.89
CA ARG A 151 8.40 0.49 -11.48
C ARG A 151 8.19 -0.82 -10.72
N LEU A 152 7.18 -0.89 -9.87
CA LEU A 152 7.05 -1.91 -8.82
C LEU A 152 5.76 -2.72 -8.90
N TYR A 153 4.94 -2.56 -9.93
CA TYR A 153 3.79 -3.43 -10.19
C TYR A 153 4.17 -4.48 -11.21
N LEU A 154 4.27 -5.73 -10.78
CA LEU A 154 4.75 -6.85 -11.60
C LEU A 154 3.67 -7.41 -12.55
N ASP A 155 2.52 -6.74 -12.64
CA ASP A 155 1.45 -7.16 -13.55
C ASP A 155 1.83 -6.98 -15.02
N ALA A 156 1.36 -7.94 -15.83
CA ALA A 156 1.57 -7.98 -17.28
C ALA A 156 1.01 -6.74 -18.01
N LYS A 157 0.10 -6.00 -17.39
CA LYS A 157 -0.41 -4.73 -17.89
C LYS A 157 0.61 -3.59 -17.79
N PHE A 158 1.43 -3.57 -16.74
CA PHE A 158 2.36 -2.48 -16.45
C PHE A 158 3.78 -2.75 -16.95
N GLN A 159 4.16 -4.03 -17.07
CA GLN A 159 5.42 -4.50 -17.69
C GLN A 159 6.67 -3.75 -17.20
N PRO A 160 6.96 -3.73 -15.87
CA PRO A 160 8.18 -3.12 -15.39
C PRO A 160 9.40 -3.89 -15.92
N THR A 161 10.47 -3.16 -16.23
CA THR A 161 11.74 -3.76 -16.67
C THR A 161 12.73 -3.86 -15.52
N VAL A 162 13.70 -4.78 -15.60
CA VAL A 162 14.82 -4.86 -14.65
C VAL A 162 15.57 -3.53 -14.55
N GLU A 163 15.78 -2.86 -15.68
CA GLU A 163 16.41 -1.52 -15.69
C GLU A 163 15.57 -0.49 -14.93
N ALA A 164 14.24 -0.55 -15.07
CA ALA A 164 13.35 0.36 -14.36
C ALA A 164 13.40 0.13 -12.84
N ILE A 165 13.41 -1.13 -12.39
CA ILE A 165 13.52 -1.49 -10.98
C ILE A 165 14.86 -1.05 -10.40
N ARG A 166 15.98 -1.31 -11.08
CA ARG A 166 17.34 -0.93 -10.62
C ARG A 166 17.55 0.58 -10.49
N LYS A 167 16.77 1.40 -11.22
CA LYS A 167 16.83 2.86 -11.15
C LYS A 167 15.88 3.46 -10.11
N PHE A 168 15.03 2.64 -9.50
CA PHE A 168 14.12 3.10 -8.47
C PHE A 168 14.86 3.27 -7.14
N ASP A 169 14.72 4.45 -6.54
CA ASP A 169 15.22 4.75 -5.20
C ASP A 169 14.03 5.08 -4.30
N ALA A 170 13.76 4.21 -3.32
CA ALA A 170 12.62 4.36 -2.43
C ALA A 170 12.62 5.70 -1.68
N TYR A 171 13.80 6.23 -1.33
CA TYR A 171 13.98 7.36 -0.42
C TYR A 171 14.03 8.73 -1.12
N ARG A 172 13.92 8.76 -2.45
CA ARG A 172 13.99 9.99 -3.24
C ARG A 172 12.66 10.33 -3.89
N SER A 173 12.35 11.62 -3.91
CA SER A 173 11.23 12.15 -4.69
C SER A 173 11.60 12.09 -6.17
N GLY A 174 10.62 11.81 -7.04
CA GLY A 174 10.88 11.63 -8.47
C GLY A 174 11.29 10.21 -8.88
N SER A 175 11.46 9.28 -7.93
CA SER A 175 11.49 7.83 -8.20
C SER A 175 10.19 7.32 -8.85
N GLN A 176 9.11 8.12 -8.74
CA GLN A 176 7.82 7.92 -9.38
C GLN A 176 7.76 8.39 -10.86
N THR A 177 8.84 9.01 -11.36
CA THR A 177 8.89 9.51 -12.74
C THR A 177 9.37 8.40 -13.68
N PRO A 178 8.62 8.06 -14.74
CA PRO A 178 9.09 7.11 -15.75
C PRO A 178 10.26 7.68 -16.56
N GLY A 179 11.20 6.80 -16.95
CA GLY A 179 12.37 7.14 -17.77
C GLY A 179 13.71 7.16 -17.01
N PRO A 180 14.83 7.22 -17.76
CA PRO A 180 16.20 7.16 -17.21
C PRO A 180 16.66 8.47 -16.53
N ASN A 181 15.91 9.56 -16.72
CA ASN A 181 16.30 10.92 -16.34
C ASN A 181 15.31 11.57 -15.36
N GLY A 182 14.49 10.79 -14.65
CA GLY A 182 13.71 11.34 -13.54
C GLY A 182 14.69 12.04 -12.58
N HIS A 183 14.54 13.35 -12.40
CA HIS A 183 15.37 14.09 -11.45
C HIS A 183 15.07 13.55 -10.06
N LEU A 184 15.91 12.63 -9.56
CA LEU A 184 15.80 12.11 -8.22
C LEU A 184 16.16 13.22 -7.24
N VAL A 185 15.13 13.78 -6.60
CA VAL A 185 15.27 14.87 -5.64
C VAL A 185 15.39 14.29 -4.25
N LYS A 186 16.40 14.76 -3.49
CA LYS A 186 16.52 14.43 -2.08
C LYS A 186 15.32 14.97 -1.31
N ILE A 187 14.72 14.15 -0.47
CA ILE A 187 13.61 14.55 0.40
C ILE A 187 14.17 14.99 1.75
N GLU A 188 13.76 16.16 2.24
CA GLU A 188 13.97 16.52 3.65
C GLU A 188 13.17 15.57 4.54
N HIS A 189 13.75 15.09 5.64
CA HIS A 189 13.14 14.05 6.48
C HIS A 189 12.94 12.68 5.80
N GLU A 190 13.83 12.31 4.87
CA GLU A 190 13.88 10.98 4.22
C GLU A 190 13.78 9.76 5.18
N HIS A 191 14.07 9.94 6.47
CA HIS A 191 13.87 8.92 7.51
C HIS A 191 12.40 8.56 7.79
N LEU A 192 11.45 9.36 7.31
CA LEU A 192 10.01 9.09 7.33
C LEU A 192 9.58 8.18 6.17
N VAL A 193 10.44 7.97 5.18
CA VAL A 193 10.22 6.94 4.16
C VAL A 193 10.65 5.60 4.73
N LEU A 194 9.68 4.70 4.94
CA LEU A 194 9.89 3.40 5.59
C LEU A 194 10.53 2.37 4.65
N GLY A 195 10.34 2.57 3.34
CA GLY A 195 10.89 1.73 2.29
C GLY A 195 10.01 1.74 1.05
N ALA A 196 9.99 0.61 0.36
CA ALA A 196 9.18 0.39 -0.83
C ALA A 196 8.45 -0.95 -0.74
N ALA A 197 7.39 -1.08 -1.54
CA ALA A 197 6.63 -2.30 -1.70
C ALA A 197 6.56 -2.68 -3.18
N VAL A 198 6.44 -3.98 -3.45
CA VAL A 198 6.18 -4.52 -4.79
C VAL A 198 4.75 -5.03 -4.80
N SER A 199 4.02 -4.75 -5.87
CA SER A 199 2.64 -5.19 -6.06
C SER A 199 2.54 -6.25 -7.17
N CYS A 200 1.62 -7.18 -6.98
CA CYS A 200 1.19 -8.18 -7.97
C CYS A 200 -0.31 -8.35 -7.80
N TRP A 201 -1.10 -7.82 -8.73
CA TRP A 201 -2.55 -7.95 -8.69
C TRP A 201 -3.02 -9.35 -9.15
N GLY A 202 -4.32 -9.62 -9.04
CA GLY A 202 -4.88 -10.94 -9.33
C GLY A 202 -4.60 -11.47 -10.75
N GLU A 203 -4.37 -10.59 -11.72
CA GLU A 203 -3.97 -10.97 -13.08
C GLU A 203 -2.55 -11.54 -13.11
N CYS A 204 -1.60 -10.92 -12.41
CA CYS A 204 -0.26 -11.43 -12.18
C CYS A 204 -0.28 -12.81 -11.50
N MET A 205 -1.17 -13.02 -10.52
CA MET A 205 -1.33 -14.32 -9.85
C MET A 205 -1.91 -15.40 -10.77
N THR A 206 -2.77 -15.03 -11.71
CA THR A 206 -3.33 -15.97 -12.70
C THR A 206 -2.26 -16.43 -13.69
N ALA A 207 -1.37 -15.51 -14.10
CA ALA A 207 -0.21 -15.87 -14.92
C ALA A 207 0.72 -16.82 -14.15
N LEU A 208 1.07 -16.48 -12.90
CA LEU A 208 1.86 -17.35 -12.02
C LEU A 208 1.24 -18.75 -11.88
N ALA A 209 -0.07 -18.85 -11.67
CA ALA A 209 -0.76 -20.13 -11.50
C ALA A 209 -0.74 -21.01 -12.76
N LYS A 210 -0.88 -20.42 -13.95
CA LYS A 210 -0.75 -21.15 -15.22
C LYS A 210 0.67 -21.65 -15.43
N ASP A 211 1.66 -20.81 -15.13
CA ASP A 211 3.06 -21.15 -15.37
C ASP A 211 3.58 -22.26 -14.44
N LEU A 212 3.16 -22.25 -13.17
CA LEU A 212 3.44 -23.35 -12.23
C LEU A 212 2.88 -24.70 -12.71
N SER A 213 1.87 -24.69 -13.58
CA SER A 213 1.27 -25.91 -14.14
C SER A 213 1.94 -26.40 -15.43
N GLU A 214 2.80 -25.58 -16.06
CA GLU A 214 3.38 -25.85 -17.37
C GLU A 214 4.90 -26.15 -17.35
N ASP A 215 5.53 -26.29 -16.17
CA ASP A 215 6.98 -26.60 -16.00
C ASP A 215 7.91 -25.69 -16.84
N ARG A 216 7.45 -24.48 -17.18
CA ARG A 216 8.27 -23.50 -17.92
C ARG A 216 9.17 -22.75 -16.95
N PRO A 217 10.41 -22.44 -17.33
CA PRO A 217 11.31 -21.63 -16.50
C PRO A 217 10.72 -20.23 -16.38
N TYR A 218 10.13 -19.97 -15.23
CA TYR A 218 9.57 -18.69 -14.83
C TYR A 218 10.71 -17.72 -14.53
N ASN A 219 11.21 -17.08 -15.58
CA ASN A 219 12.30 -16.14 -15.40
C ASN A 219 11.76 -14.75 -15.04
N ASP A 220 10.72 -14.21 -15.69
CA ASP A 220 10.51 -12.76 -15.60
C ASP A 220 9.99 -12.26 -14.24
N PHE A 221 8.92 -12.79 -13.64
CA PHE A 221 8.46 -12.26 -12.34
C PHE A 221 9.39 -12.62 -11.17
N TRP A 222 9.89 -13.86 -11.07
CA TRP A 222 10.81 -14.19 -9.96
C TRP A 222 12.11 -13.40 -10.11
N ASN A 223 12.58 -13.14 -11.34
CA ASN A 223 13.70 -12.25 -11.56
C ASN A 223 13.34 -10.80 -11.19
N LEU A 224 12.20 -10.27 -11.62
CA LEU A 224 11.80 -8.90 -11.28
C LEU A 224 11.62 -8.71 -9.76
N LEU A 225 10.99 -9.67 -9.08
CA LEU A 225 10.84 -9.67 -7.63
C LEU A 225 12.21 -9.78 -6.92
N GLY A 226 13.08 -10.67 -7.41
CA GLY A 226 14.45 -10.82 -6.91
C GLY A 226 15.28 -9.56 -7.10
N GLU A 227 15.16 -8.91 -8.26
CA GLU A 227 15.82 -7.64 -8.57
C GLU A 227 15.29 -6.50 -7.68
N ALA A 228 13.98 -6.45 -7.43
CA ALA A 228 13.40 -5.47 -6.51
C ALA A 228 13.91 -5.69 -5.08
N GLY A 229 13.89 -6.93 -4.59
CA GLY A 229 14.44 -7.29 -3.29
C GLY A 229 15.92 -6.96 -3.16
N TYR A 230 16.72 -7.30 -4.18
CA TYR A 230 18.14 -6.96 -4.24
C TYR A 230 18.35 -5.44 -4.21
N ASN A 231 17.64 -4.70 -5.05
CA ASN A 231 17.75 -3.24 -5.13
C ASN A 231 17.41 -2.59 -3.78
N PHE A 232 16.34 -3.01 -3.12
CA PHE A 232 15.93 -2.44 -1.83
C PHE A 232 16.89 -2.79 -0.69
N TRP A 233 17.46 -3.99 -0.70
CA TRP A 233 18.45 -4.39 0.29
C TRP A 233 19.75 -3.59 0.18
N HIS A 234 20.14 -3.21 -1.05
CA HIS A 234 21.38 -2.49 -1.33
C HIS A 234 21.21 -0.98 -1.49
N THR A 235 19.98 -0.46 -1.50
CA THR A 235 19.74 0.98 -1.45
C THR A 235 20.10 1.47 -0.05
N GLU A 236 21.14 2.28 0.05
CA GLU A 236 21.59 2.83 1.33
C GLU A 236 20.48 3.61 2.02
N ARG A 237 20.05 3.11 3.18
CA ARG A 237 19.14 3.85 4.06
C ARG A 237 19.85 5.12 4.52
N PRO A 238 19.22 6.30 4.39
CA PRO A 238 19.77 7.51 4.94
C PRO A 238 20.02 7.36 6.45
N SER A 239 21.27 7.58 6.88
CA SER A 239 21.61 7.50 8.29
C SER A 239 20.77 8.52 9.07
N ARG A 240 20.11 8.09 10.15
CA ARG A 240 19.59 9.01 11.18
C ARG A 240 20.77 9.75 11.82
N ARG A 241 21.30 10.78 11.17
CA ARG A 241 22.19 11.72 11.86
C ARG A 241 21.35 12.39 12.92
N ARG A 242 21.67 12.11 14.18
CA ARG A 242 21.14 12.84 15.34
C ARG A 242 21.54 14.30 15.14
N SER A 243 20.60 15.12 14.67
CA SER A 243 20.63 16.57 14.83
C SER A 243 20.09 16.90 16.21
#